data_AF-A0A131YN31-F1
#
_entry.id   AF-A0A131YN31-F1
#
_cell.length_a   1.000
_cell.length_b   1.000
_cell.length_c   1.000
_cell.angle_alpha   90.00
_cell.angle_beta   90.00
_cell.angle_gamma   90.00
#
_symmetry.space_group_name_H-M   'P 1'
#
loop_
_entity.id
_entity.type
_entity.pdbx_description
1 polymer ?
#
loop_
_entity_poly.entity_id
_entity_poly.type
_entity_poly.pdbx_seq_one_letter_code
_entity_poly.pdbx_strand_id
1 'polypeptide(L)'
;MDVTTLSNMVRYSVETLLYASKNFSCGVIKMEMLIGRLDTYYDLRVRNSSIESRNRGCKKHFRRFAEQARYIYHPECQQRIKFGI
;
A
#
# COMPACT_ATOMS: atom_id res chain seq x y z
N MET A 1 -5.40 29.00 -14.50
CA MET A 1 -4.32 28.32 -13.74
C MET A 1 -3.66 27.35 -14.69
N ASP A 2 -2.39 27.59 -15.02
CA ASP A 2 -1.66 26.85 -16.07
C ASP A 2 -1.30 25.42 -15.65
N VAL A 3 -1.49 24.49 -16.59
CA VAL A 3 -1.23 23.04 -16.48
C VAL A 3 0.21 22.74 -16.02
N THR A 4 1.15 23.64 -16.31
CA THR A 4 2.58 23.53 -15.99
C THR A 4 2.91 23.62 -14.49
N THR A 5 1.98 24.09 -13.65
CA THR A 5 2.19 24.22 -12.20
C THR A 5 1.88 22.96 -11.39
N LEU A 6 1.16 21.98 -11.96
CA LEU A 6 0.83 20.71 -11.30
C LEU A 6 2.01 19.71 -11.27
N SER A 7 2.96 19.84 -12.20
CA SER A 7 4.09 18.91 -12.36
C SER A 7 5.20 19.08 -11.31
N ASN A 8 5.28 20.24 -10.64
CA ASN A 8 6.33 20.55 -9.66
C ASN A 8 5.85 20.51 -8.19
N MET A 9 4.60 20.13 -7.94
CA MET A 9 4.13 19.90 -6.57
C MET A 9 4.63 18.54 -6.09
N VAL A 10 5.48 18.54 -5.06
CA VAL A 10 5.81 17.33 -4.29
C VAL A 10 4.48 16.69 -3.89
N ARG A 11 4.22 15.46 -4.33
CA ARG A 11 3.00 14.73 -3.97
C ARG A 11 3.05 14.45 -2.48
N TYR A 12 2.37 15.29 -1.69
CA TYR A 12 2.18 15.02 -0.28
C TYR A 12 1.00 14.08 -0.11
N SER A 13 1.21 12.94 0.56
CA SER A 13 0.15 12.03 0.98
C SER A 13 0.22 11.82 2.48
N VAL A 14 -0.94 11.71 3.12
CA VAL A 14 -1.03 11.26 4.52
C VAL A 14 -1.24 9.76 4.52
N GLU A 15 -0.37 9.04 5.23
CA GLU A 15 -0.52 7.61 5.48
C GLU A 15 -1.11 7.41 6.88
N THR A 16 -2.27 6.76 6.97
CA THR A 16 -2.87 6.39 8.26
C THR A 16 -2.92 4.87 8.41
N LEU A 17 -2.31 4.34 9.46
CA LEU A 17 -2.36 2.92 9.79
C LEU A 17 -3.72 2.56 10.41
N LEU A 18 -4.57 1.88 9.65
CA LEU A 18 -5.92 1.49 10.10
C LEU A 18 -5.91 0.18 10.91
N TYR A 19 -4.96 -0.71 10.60
CA TYR A 19 -4.82 -2.00 11.27
C TYR A 19 -3.38 -2.50 11.16
N ALA A 20 -2.89 -3.12 12.23
CA ALA A 20 -1.68 -3.93 12.19
C ALA A 20 -1.92 -5.28 12.86
N SER A 21 -1.32 -6.32 12.30
CA SER A 21 -1.18 -7.60 12.99
C SER A 21 -0.36 -7.46 14.27
N LYS A 22 -0.57 -8.35 15.26
CA LYS A 22 0.11 -8.29 16.58
C LYS A 22 1.64 -8.24 16.50
N ASN A 23 2.22 -8.88 15.49
CA ASN A 23 3.67 -8.93 15.28
C ASN A 23 4.16 -7.99 14.16
N PHE A 24 3.30 -7.08 13.69
CA PHE A 24 3.60 -6.15 12.60
C PHE A 24 4.09 -6.85 11.31
N SER A 25 3.67 -8.09 11.07
CA SER A 25 3.95 -8.82 9.82
C SER A 25 3.18 -8.26 8.63
N CYS A 26 2.01 -7.67 8.88
CA CYS A 26 1.21 -6.96 7.88
C CYS A 26 0.40 -5.82 8.52
N GLY A 27 -0.04 -4.88 7.67
CA GLY A 27 -0.91 -3.77 8.04
C GLY A 27 -1.79 -3.28 6.89
N VAL A 28 -2.83 -2.54 7.25
CA VAL A 28 -3.74 -1.85 6.31
C VAL A 28 -3.54 -0.35 6.47
N ILE A 29 -3.21 0.31 5.37
CA ILE A 29 -2.88 1.74 5.35
C ILE A 29 -3.91 2.46 4.48
N LYS A 30 -4.47 3.56 4.99
CA LYS A 30 -5.23 4.54 4.23
C LYS A 30 -4.26 5.58 3.67
N MET A 31 -4.34 5.79 2.37
CA MET A 31 -3.54 6.77 1.66
C MET A 31 -4.45 7.91 1.21
N GLU A 32 -4.18 9.12 1.70
CA GLU A 32 -4.91 10.32 1.33
C GLU A 32 -4.00 11.25 0.55
N MET A 33 -4.28 11.43 -0.73
CA MET A 33 -3.56 12.37 -1.58
C MET A 33 -3.97 13.81 -1.21
N LEU A 34 -3.00 14.66 -0.87
CA LEU A 34 -3.28 16.06 -0.48
C LEU A 34 -3.30 17.03 -1.67
N ILE A 35 -2.97 16.57 -2.88
CA ILE A 35 -2.90 17.39 -4.09
C ILE A 35 -3.54 16.65 -5.26
N GLY A 36 -4.40 17.36 -6.00
CA GLY A 36 -5.16 16.82 -7.13
C GLY A 36 -6.61 16.49 -6.74
N ARG A 37 -7.16 15.41 -7.30
CA ARG A 37 -8.45 14.87 -6.87
C ARG A 37 -8.24 14.25 -5.48
N LEU A 38 -9.16 14.50 -4.54
CA LEU A 38 -9.19 13.86 -3.22
C LEU A 38 -9.46 12.36 -3.39
N ASP A 39 -8.46 11.63 -3.87
CA ASP A 39 -8.52 10.20 -4.05
C ASP A 39 -7.94 9.56 -2.79
N THR A 40 -8.80 8.78 -2.13
CA THR A 40 -8.39 7.88 -1.06
C THR A 40 -8.20 6.50 -1.66
N TYR A 41 -7.06 5.89 -1.40
CA TYR A 41 -6.85 4.47 -1.68
C TYR A 41 -6.33 3.76 -0.43
N TYR A 42 -6.40 2.44 -0.47
CA TYR A 42 -6.00 1.61 0.64
C TYR A 42 -4.94 0.63 0.18
N ASP A 43 -3.91 0.46 0.99
CA ASP A 43 -2.87 -0.54 0.79
C ASP A 43 -2.96 -1.63 1.86
N LEU A 44 -2.80 -2.88 1.44
CA LEU A 44 -2.40 -3.98 2.32
C LEU A 44 -0.89 -4.17 2.15
N ARG A 45 -0.12 -3.75 3.14
CA ARG A 45 1.35 -3.91 3.14
C ARG A 45 1.74 -5.10 4.02
N VAL A 46 2.72 -5.88 3.55
CA VAL A 46 3.24 -7.06 4.24
C VAL A 46 4.75 -6.93 4.34
N ARG A 47 5.31 -7.25 5.50
CA ARG A 47 6.75 -7.27 5.72
C ARG A 47 7.38 -8.32 4.82
N ASN A 48 8.54 -8.02 4.23
CA ASN A 48 9.22 -8.92 3.30
C ASN A 48 9.44 -10.34 3.89
N SER A 49 9.82 -10.43 5.17
CA SER A 49 10.01 -11.71 5.87
C SER A 49 8.72 -12.51 6.10
N SER A 50 7.54 -11.95 5.81
CA SER A 50 6.22 -12.55 6.00
C SER A 50 5.39 -12.57 4.71
N ILE A 51 5.99 -12.23 3.56
CA ILE A 51 5.28 -12.04 2.29
C ILE A 51 4.66 -13.32 1.74
N GLU A 52 5.29 -14.47 2.00
CA GLU A 52 4.81 -15.80 1.61
C GLU A 52 3.70 -16.32 2.55
N SER A 53 3.45 -15.64 3.68
CA SER A 53 2.41 -16.05 4.61
C SER A 53 1.00 -15.68 4.12
N ARG A 54 -0.03 -16.40 4.57
CA ARG A 54 -1.40 -16.20 4.09
C ARG A 54 -2.00 -14.83 4.46
N ASN A 55 -1.48 -14.19 5.52
CA ASN A 55 -1.90 -12.86 6.00
C ASN A 55 -3.43 -12.68 6.13
N ARG A 56 -4.14 -13.73 6.60
CA ARG A 56 -5.63 -13.77 6.62
C ARG A 56 -6.24 -12.60 7.41
N GLY A 57 -5.61 -12.19 8.51
CA GLY A 57 -6.07 -11.07 9.34
C GLY A 57 -6.11 -9.75 8.56
N CYS A 58 -4.96 -9.32 8.03
CA CYS A 58 -4.90 -8.08 7.24
C CYS A 58 -5.79 -8.14 6.00
N LYS A 59 -5.88 -9.29 5.30
CA LYS A 59 -6.79 -9.46 4.16
C LYS A 59 -8.26 -9.25 4.56
N LYS A 60 -8.67 -9.78 5.72
CA LYS A 60 -10.04 -9.59 6.24
C LYS A 60 -10.31 -8.13 6.57
N HIS A 61 -9.36 -7.43 7.20
CA HIS A 61 -9.51 -6.01 7.53
C HIS A 61 -9.50 -5.12 6.28
N PHE A 62 -8.63 -5.41 5.32
CA PHE A 62 -8.49 -4.67 4.08
C PHE A 62 -9.74 -4.70 3.21
N ARG A 63 -10.39 -5.87 3.10
CA ARG A 63 -11.65 -6.04 2.34
C ARG A 63 -12.82 -5.21 2.86
N ARG A 64 -12.73 -4.63 4.08
CA ARG A 64 -13.74 -3.70 4.60
C ARG A 64 -13.66 -2.32 3.95
N PHE A 65 -12.51 -1.99 3.34
CA PHE A 65 -12.24 -0.68 2.74
C PHE A 65 -12.08 -0.76 1.22
N ALA A 66 -11.62 -1.90 0.71
CA ALA A 66 -11.42 -2.14 -0.71
C ALA A 66 -12.00 -3.51 -1.12
N GLU A 67 -13.18 -3.49 -1.75
CA GLU A 67 -13.82 -4.71 -2.29
C GLU A 67 -13.01 -5.30 -3.45
N GLN A 68 -12.47 -4.42 -4.31
CA GLN A 68 -11.59 -4.76 -5.41
C GLN A 68 -10.20 -4.17 -5.15
N ALA A 69 -9.16 -4.96 -5.44
CA ALA A 69 -7.79 -4.53 -5.25
C ALA A 69 -6.86 -5.16 -6.29
N ARG A 70 -5.80 -4.43 -6.60
CA ARG A 70 -4.71 -4.90 -7.46
C ARG A 70 -3.62 -5.54 -6.60
N TYR A 71 -3.12 -6.69 -7.03
CA TYR A 71 -1.88 -7.24 -6.49
C TYR A 71 -0.69 -6.57 -7.18
N ILE A 72 0.11 -5.85 -6.40
CA ILE A 72 1.35 -5.21 -6.88
C ILE A 72 2.54 -6.18 -6.76
N TYR A 73 2.58 -6.95 -5.67
CA TYR A 73 3.66 -7.88 -5.42
C TYR A 73 3.49 -9.17 -6.23
N HIS A 74 4.54 -9.57 -6.96
CA HIS A 74 4.64 -10.83 -7.69
C HIS A 74 5.74 -11.71 -7.05
N PRO A 75 5.63 -13.05 -7.05
CA PRO A 75 6.68 -13.92 -6.49
C PRO A 75 8.09 -13.67 -7.06
N GLU A 76 8.19 -13.26 -8.33
CA GLU A 76 9.45 -12.86 -8.97
C GLU A 76 10.13 -11.66 -8.29
N CYS A 77 9.35 -10.77 -7.65
CA CYS A 77 9.92 -9.68 -6.86
C CYS A 77 10.79 -10.22 -5.72
N GLN A 78 10.44 -11.37 -5.13
CA GLN A 78 11.27 -11.99 -4.09
C GLN A 78 12.60 -12.46 -4.63
N GLN A 79 12.61 -13.01 -5.84
CA GLN A 79 13.82 -13.47 -6.48
C GLN A 79 14.74 -12.29 -6.74
N ARG A 80 14.21 -11.19 -7.28
CA ARG A 80 14.97 -9.96 -7.50
C ARG A 80 15.59 -9.40 -6.21
N ILE A 81 14.82 -9.37 -5.11
CA ILE A 81 15.33 -8.94 -3.81
C ILE A 81 16.42 -9.88 -3.29
N LYS A 82 16.25 -11.21 -3.45
CA LYS A 82 17.22 -12.21 -3.00
C LYS A 82 18.52 -12.18 -3.79
N PHE A 83 18.45 -11.92 -5.11
CA PHE A 83 19.58 -11.99 -6.02
C PHE A 83 20.17 -10.62 -6.39
N GLY A 84 19.52 -9.51 -6.03
CA GLY A 84 20.01 -8.16 -6.30
C GLY A 84 20.02 -7.75 -7.78
N ILE A 85 19.07 -8.27 -8.57
CA ILE A 85 18.91 -8.07 -10.03
C ILE A 85 17.70 -7.22 -10.40
#